data_AF-A0A8H4MZZ9-F1
#
_entry.id   AF-A0A8H4MZZ9-F1
#
_cell.length_a   1.000
_cell.length_b   1.000
_cell.length_c   1.000
_cell.angle_alpha   90.00
_cell.angle_beta   90.00
_cell.angle_gamma   90.00
#
_symmetry.space_group_name_H-M   'P 1'
#
loop_
_entity.id
_entity.type
_entity.pdbx_description
1 polymer ?
#
loop_
_entity_poly.entity_id
_entity_poly.type
_entity_poly.pdbx_seq_one_letter_code
_entity_poly.pdbx_strand_id
1 'polypeptide(L)'
;MAPTVFITGATGYIGGDALYALHKKHPEWSYNALVRTKDKGSKVTAAYPNVNVVYGDLDSYDLIKEQAANADIVIHTADASDHAGAAKAIADGLASGHSKDHPGYWLHTSGTGILCFADSDADRYGDASDKVYDDLDKVEELTGLPDHAFHRDVDQIVLNAGTKNAASTKTAIVCPPTIYGPGRGPVSGRSRQVYELSKITLQQKKAPIIGAGKTLWNNVHVHDLSDLFVLLAETAAAGNNDPELWGEKGYFLAENGEHVWGELSKAVAAEAAKAGYIPSPPQSFSLNKDEAFKLADFQALSWGLNSRGKARRARKFLGWSPKAPSLEQELPGIVQAEYELL
;
A
#
# COMPACT_ATOMS: atom_id res chain seq x y z
N MET A 1 -20.67 6.26 -20.23
CA MET A 1 -19.40 6.54 -20.92
C MET A 1 -18.32 5.72 -20.23
N ALA A 2 -17.23 5.39 -20.91
CA ALA A 2 -16.09 4.76 -20.22
C ALA A 2 -15.51 5.78 -19.22
N PRO A 3 -15.22 5.38 -17.96
CA PRO A 3 -14.70 6.30 -16.98
C PRO A 3 -13.28 6.75 -17.32
N THR A 4 -12.96 7.97 -16.91
CA THR A 4 -11.60 8.53 -16.92
C THR A 4 -10.94 8.29 -15.58
N VAL A 5 -9.81 7.57 -15.60
CA VAL A 5 -8.99 7.28 -14.44
C VAL A 5 -7.77 8.20 -14.43
N PHE A 6 -7.56 8.93 -13.34
CA PHE A 6 -6.30 9.58 -13.05
C PHE A 6 -5.52 8.76 -12.01
N ILE A 7 -4.31 8.31 -12.35
CA ILE A 7 -3.47 7.51 -11.46
C ILE A 7 -2.15 8.22 -11.17
N THR A 8 -1.82 8.34 -9.89
CA THR A 8 -0.44 8.63 -9.46
C THR A 8 0.23 7.35 -9.02
N GLY A 9 1.53 7.20 -9.33
CA GLY A 9 2.29 6.03 -8.89
C GLY A 9 2.23 4.83 -9.84
N ALA A 10 1.79 5.01 -11.08
CA ALA A 10 1.82 4.01 -12.15
C ALA A 10 3.20 3.37 -12.42
N THR A 11 4.28 4.03 -11.98
CA THR A 11 5.66 3.52 -12.08
C THR A 11 6.19 2.92 -10.77
N GLY A 12 5.37 2.94 -9.72
CA GLY A 12 5.67 2.37 -8.41
C GLY A 12 5.19 0.93 -8.30
N TYR A 13 5.48 0.29 -7.17
CA TYR A 13 5.14 -1.11 -6.92
C TYR A 13 3.62 -1.35 -6.86
N ILE A 14 2.91 -0.63 -5.99
CA ILE A 14 1.44 -0.77 -5.83
C ILE A 14 0.72 -0.23 -7.07
N GLY A 15 0.94 1.05 -7.41
CA GLY A 15 0.23 1.69 -8.51
C GLY A 15 0.54 1.10 -9.89
N GLY A 16 1.75 0.58 -10.10
CA GLY A 16 2.09 -0.12 -11.34
C GLY A 16 1.35 -1.44 -11.47
N ASP A 17 1.22 -2.21 -10.38
CA ASP A 17 0.46 -3.47 -10.39
C ASP A 17 -1.06 -3.22 -10.45
N ALA A 18 -1.56 -2.17 -9.77
CA ALA A 18 -2.95 -1.76 -9.86
C ALA A 18 -3.32 -1.29 -11.28
N LEU A 19 -2.45 -0.51 -11.93
CA LEU A 19 -2.63 -0.14 -13.34
C LEU A 19 -2.63 -1.37 -14.24
N TYR A 20 -1.69 -2.31 -14.03
CA TYR A 20 -1.66 -3.56 -14.79
C TYR A 20 -2.99 -4.32 -14.68
N ALA A 21 -3.47 -4.53 -13.45
CA ALA A 21 -4.69 -5.30 -13.20
C ALA A 21 -5.93 -4.60 -13.79
N LEU A 22 -6.06 -3.29 -13.56
CA LEU A 22 -7.19 -2.50 -14.03
C LEU A 22 -7.21 -2.38 -15.56
N HIS A 23 -6.08 -2.01 -16.17
CA HIS A 23 -5.97 -1.90 -17.63
C HIS A 23 -6.22 -3.22 -18.35
N LYS A 24 -5.73 -4.33 -17.78
CA LYS A 24 -5.98 -5.68 -18.33
C LYS A 24 -7.47 -6.02 -18.36
N LYS A 25 -8.23 -5.61 -17.34
CA LYS A 25 -9.67 -5.88 -17.25
C LYS A 25 -10.50 -4.88 -18.03
N HIS A 26 -10.06 -3.62 -18.05
CA HIS A 26 -10.76 -2.49 -18.64
C HIS A 26 -9.87 -1.68 -19.60
N PRO A 27 -9.37 -2.27 -20.70
CA PRO A 27 -8.55 -1.55 -21.66
C PRO A 27 -9.33 -0.43 -22.38
N GLU A 28 -10.67 -0.46 -22.34
CA GLU A 28 -11.57 0.52 -22.92
C GLU A 28 -11.71 1.82 -22.11
N TRP A 29 -11.21 1.86 -20.87
CA TRP A 29 -11.23 3.08 -20.05
C TRP A 29 -10.13 4.05 -20.47
N SER A 30 -10.31 5.32 -20.12
CA SER A 30 -9.30 6.37 -20.35
C SER A 30 -8.39 6.46 -19.13
N TYR A 31 -7.07 6.44 -19.34
CA TYR A 31 -6.09 6.46 -18.25
C TYR A 31 -5.12 7.65 -18.41
N ASN A 32 -5.05 8.49 -17.38
CA ASN A 32 -4.07 9.56 -17.25
C ASN A 32 -3.11 9.18 -16.11
N ALA A 33 -1.83 8.93 -16.43
CA ALA A 33 -0.83 8.53 -15.45
C ALA A 33 0.16 9.67 -15.18
N LEU A 34 0.23 10.14 -13.93
CA LEU A 34 1.24 11.09 -13.49
C LEU A 34 2.62 10.43 -13.45
N VAL A 35 3.58 10.93 -14.22
CA VAL A 35 4.94 10.38 -14.31
C VAL A 35 6.00 11.48 -14.27
N ARG A 36 7.01 11.29 -13.40
CA ARG A 36 8.07 12.30 -13.16
C ARG A 36 9.05 12.51 -14.31
N THR A 37 9.34 11.47 -15.10
CA THR A 37 10.42 11.52 -16.09
C THR A 37 10.01 10.91 -17.42
N LYS A 38 10.53 11.44 -18.52
CA LYS A 38 10.30 10.91 -19.88
C LYS A 38 10.73 9.46 -20.05
N ASP A 39 11.82 9.03 -19.39
CA ASP A 39 12.26 7.62 -19.40
C ASP A 39 11.23 6.67 -18.79
N LYS A 40 10.64 7.05 -17.65
CA LYS A 40 9.59 6.23 -17.05
C LYS A 40 8.29 6.32 -17.86
N GLY A 41 8.01 7.49 -18.44
CA GLY A 41 6.86 7.70 -19.32
C GLY A 41 6.91 6.79 -20.56
N SER A 42 8.07 6.65 -21.20
CA SER A 42 8.22 5.77 -22.37
C SER A 42 8.03 4.29 -22.02
N LYS A 43 8.43 3.85 -20.82
CA LYS A 43 8.16 2.49 -20.33
C LYS A 43 6.67 2.24 -20.11
N VAL A 44 5.96 3.24 -19.57
CA VAL A 44 4.49 3.18 -19.40
C VAL A 44 3.80 3.09 -20.75
N THR A 45 4.12 3.97 -21.71
CA THR A 45 3.46 3.96 -23.03
C THR A 45 3.84 2.77 -23.90
N ALA A 46 5.04 2.21 -23.73
CA ALA A 46 5.45 0.97 -24.38
C ALA A 46 4.61 -0.23 -23.89
N ALA A 47 4.30 -0.28 -22.59
CA ALA A 47 3.44 -1.31 -22.02
C ALA A 47 1.96 -1.08 -22.31
N TYR A 48 1.52 0.19 -22.31
CA TYR A 48 0.12 0.59 -22.44
C TYR A 48 -0.03 1.78 -23.42
N PRO A 49 -0.16 1.52 -24.74
CA PRO A 49 -0.17 2.57 -25.75
C PRO A 49 -1.32 3.58 -25.64
N ASN A 50 -2.42 3.22 -24.97
CA ASN A 50 -3.60 4.05 -24.73
C ASN A 50 -3.58 4.76 -23.36
N VAL A 51 -2.53 4.59 -22.55
CA VAL A 51 -2.34 5.38 -21.32
C VAL A 51 -1.70 6.72 -21.70
N ASN A 52 -2.39 7.82 -21.37
CA ASN A 52 -1.85 9.15 -21.51
C ASN A 52 -0.90 9.45 -20.33
N VAL A 53 0.33 9.85 -20.64
CA VAL A 53 1.32 10.22 -19.62
C VAL A 53 1.26 11.72 -19.36
N VAL A 54 0.95 12.07 -18.12
CA VAL A 54 0.94 13.44 -17.62
C VAL A 54 2.26 13.69 -16.90
N TYR A 55 3.11 14.55 -17.46
CA TYR A 55 4.43 14.82 -16.89
C TYR A 55 4.37 15.83 -15.75
N GLY A 56 4.74 15.37 -14.55
CA GLY A 56 4.77 16.16 -13.33
C GLY A 56 5.20 15.31 -12.13
N ASP A 57 5.30 15.94 -10.97
CA ASP A 57 5.62 15.32 -9.68
C ASP A 57 4.53 15.62 -8.64
N LEU A 58 4.72 15.16 -7.41
CA LEU A 58 3.74 15.32 -6.34
C LEU A 58 3.65 16.77 -5.82
N ASP A 59 4.61 17.62 -6.17
CA ASP A 59 4.60 19.06 -5.87
C ASP A 59 3.90 19.87 -6.98
N SER A 60 3.52 19.23 -8.09
CA SER A 60 2.81 19.84 -9.21
C SER A 60 1.31 20.06 -8.88
N TYR A 61 1.04 20.89 -7.87
CA TYR A 61 -0.30 21.08 -7.28
C TYR A 61 -1.40 21.34 -8.31
N ASP A 62 -1.24 22.38 -9.13
CA ASP A 62 -2.27 22.80 -10.09
C ASP A 62 -2.56 21.71 -11.13
N LEU A 63 -1.51 20.98 -11.55
CA LEU A 63 -1.63 19.87 -12.48
C LEU A 63 -2.43 18.71 -11.86
N ILE A 64 -2.10 18.33 -10.61
CA ILE A 64 -2.80 17.26 -9.90
C ILE A 64 -4.27 17.64 -9.67
N LYS A 65 -4.52 18.89 -9.27
CA LYS A 65 -5.86 19.43 -9.09
C LYS A 65 -6.67 19.38 -10.38
N GLU A 66 -6.10 19.82 -11.50
CA GLU A 66 -6.74 19.78 -12.81
C GLU A 66 -7.07 18.34 -13.23
N GLN A 67 -6.13 17.42 -13.10
CA GLN A 67 -6.35 16.02 -13.45
C GLN A 67 -7.42 15.36 -12.57
N ALA A 68 -7.42 15.65 -11.26
CA ALA A 68 -8.41 15.15 -10.33
C ALA A 68 -9.81 15.75 -10.56
N ALA A 69 -9.90 17.01 -11.00
CA ALA A 69 -11.18 17.64 -11.33
C ALA A 69 -11.85 17.09 -12.59
N ASN A 70 -11.08 16.47 -13.49
CA ASN A 70 -11.55 15.94 -14.77
C ASN A 70 -11.66 14.40 -14.80
N ALA A 71 -11.28 13.72 -13.72
CA ALA A 71 -11.28 12.26 -13.66
C ALA A 71 -12.48 11.74 -12.86
N ASP A 72 -13.18 10.73 -13.38
CA ASP A 72 -14.24 10.04 -12.64
C ASP A 72 -13.65 9.28 -11.42
N ILE A 73 -12.46 8.71 -11.59
CA ILE A 73 -11.77 7.90 -10.57
C ILE A 73 -10.31 8.36 -10.43
N VAL A 74 -9.91 8.72 -9.22
CA VAL A 74 -8.53 9.04 -8.85
C VAL A 74 -7.95 7.88 -8.05
N ILE A 75 -6.88 7.26 -8.54
CA ILE A 75 -6.10 6.23 -7.84
C ILE A 75 -4.78 6.85 -7.39
N HIS A 76 -4.63 7.11 -6.09
CA HIS A 76 -3.47 7.78 -5.53
C HIS A 76 -2.58 6.77 -4.78
N THR A 77 -1.45 6.38 -5.37
CA THR A 77 -0.51 5.44 -4.74
C THR A 77 0.93 5.95 -4.68
N ALA A 78 1.25 7.11 -5.28
CA ALA A 78 2.59 7.68 -5.23
C ALA A 78 2.78 8.46 -3.93
N ASP A 79 3.58 7.89 -3.02
CA ASP A 79 3.87 8.49 -1.70
C ASP A 79 2.59 8.94 -0.98
N ALA A 80 1.52 8.18 -1.22
CA ALA A 80 0.15 8.66 -1.01
C ALA A 80 -0.13 8.91 0.47
N SER A 81 0.39 8.06 1.34
CA SER A 81 0.25 8.18 2.79
C SER A 81 1.10 9.30 3.42
N ASP A 82 2.08 9.85 2.70
CA ASP A 82 3.13 10.70 3.26
C ASP A 82 3.28 12.06 2.54
N HIS A 83 2.50 12.30 1.47
CA HIS A 83 2.59 13.51 0.67
C HIS A 83 1.31 14.38 0.74
N ALA A 84 1.16 15.12 1.84
CA ALA A 84 0.01 15.97 2.11
C ALA A 84 -0.31 17.00 1.01
N GLY A 85 0.70 17.50 0.27
CA GLY A 85 0.50 18.45 -0.84
C GLY A 85 -0.35 17.89 -1.98
N ALA A 86 0.04 16.72 -2.51
CA ALA A 86 -0.72 15.97 -3.50
C ALA A 86 -2.11 15.59 -3.01
N ALA A 87 -2.26 15.13 -1.75
CA ALA A 87 -3.57 14.81 -1.18
C ALA A 87 -4.51 16.03 -1.16
N LYS A 88 -3.99 17.23 -0.80
CA LYS A 88 -4.76 18.48 -0.87
C LYS A 88 -5.15 18.85 -2.30
N ALA A 89 -4.22 18.72 -3.25
CA ALA A 89 -4.50 18.98 -4.66
C ALA A 89 -5.62 18.08 -5.21
N ILE A 90 -5.59 16.78 -4.86
CA ILE A 90 -6.64 15.82 -5.24
C ILE A 90 -7.98 16.21 -4.60
N ALA A 91 -7.99 16.50 -3.29
CA ALA A 91 -9.20 16.90 -2.59
C ALA A 91 -9.84 18.15 -3.20
N ASP A 92 -9.04 19.17 -3.52
CA ASP A 92 -9.47 20.40 -4.19
C ASP A 92 -10.00 20.13 -5.60
N GLY A 93 -9.31 19.27 -6.36
CA GLY A 93 -9.72 18.90 -7.71
C GLY A 93 -11.10 18.24 -7.69
N LEU A 94 -11.25 17.21 -6.85
CA LEU A 94 -12.51 16.49 -6.68
C LEU A 94 -13.64 17.41 -6.20
N ALA A 95 -13.37 18.31 -5.25
CA ALA A 95 -14.37 19.25 -4.76
C ALA A 95 -14.82 20.28 -5.82
N SER A 96 -13.94 20.65 -6.75
CA SER A 96 -14.23 21.67 -7.77
C SER A 96 -14.81 21.11 -9.08
N GLY A 97 -14.48 19.86 -9.43
CA GLY A 97 -14.87 19.24 -10.69
C GLY A 97 -16.14 18.39 -10.64
N HIS A 98 -16.59 18.00 -9.45
CA HIS A 98 -17.66 17.02 -9.30
C HIS A 98 -18.90 17.56 -8.59
N SER A 99 -20.01 16.86 -8.80
CA SER A 99 -21.32 17.24 -8.26
C SER A 99 -22.05 16.02 -7.69
N LYS A 100 -23.22 16.23 -7.10
CA LYS A 100 -24.06 15.13 -6.61
C LYS A 100 -24.48 14.16 -7.73
N ASP A 101 -24.73 14.69 -8.92
CA ASP A 101 -25.20 13.89 -10.05
C ASP A 101 -24.04 13.20 -10.79
N HIS A 102 -22.82 13.71 -10.61
CA HIS A 102 -21.58 13.18 -11.17
C HIS A 102 -20.46 13.21 -10.11
N PRO A 103 -20.50 12.30 -9.12
CA PRO A 103 -19.51 12.28 -8.05
C PRO A 103 -18.15 11.81 -8.56
N GLY A 104 -17.07 12.32 -7.95
CA GLY A 104 -15.71 11.85 -8.18
C GLY A 104 -15.30 10.85 -7.10
N TYR A 105 -14.56 9.82 -7.48
CA TYR A 105 -14.14 8.74 -6.59
C TYR A 105 -12.64 8.79 -6.35
N TRP A 106 -12.21 8.71 -5.09
CA TRP A 106 -10.80 8.72 -4.69
C TRP A 106 -10.43 7.43 -3.98
N LEU A 107 -9.61 6.61 -4.64
CA LEU A 107 -8.99 5.43 -4.08
C LEU A 107 -7.59 5.83 -3.59
N HIS A 108 -7.43 5.94 -2.27
CA HIS A 108 -6.22 6.41 -1.63
C HIS A 108 -5.45 5.26 -0.99
N THR A 109 -4.16 5.11 -1.30
CA THR A 109 -3.30 4.17 -0.59
C THR A 109 -2.77 4.80 0.69
N SER A 110 -3.16 4.27 1.85
CA SER A 110 -2.52 4.51 3.15
C SER A 110 -1.56 3.35 3.48
N GLY A 111 -1.30 3.07 4.76
CA GLY A 111 -0.51 1.91 5.18
C GLY A 111 -0.70 1.56 6.66
N THR A 112 -0.73 0.27 6.99
CA THR A 112 -0.95 -0.15 8.40
C THR A 112 0.22 0.18 9.32
N GLY A 113 1.31 0.78 8.83
CA GLY A 113 2.31 1.44 9.68
C GLY A 113 1.67 2.43 10.66
N ILE A 114 0.52 3.02 10.29
CA ILE A 114 -0.31 3.84 11.19
C ILE A 114 -0.72 3.12 12.48
N LEU A 115 -0.86 1.78 12.46
CA LEU A 115 -1.29 0.98 13.62
C LEU A 115 -0.16 0.72 14.63
N CYS A 116 1.08 1.06 14.28
CA CYS A 116 2.26 0.84 15.12
C CYS A 116 2.41 1.90 16.24
N PHE A 117 1.57 2.95 16.26
CA PHE A 117 1.73 4.10 17.16
C PHE A 117 1.84 3.69 18.63
N ALA A 118 1.07 2.69 19.08
CA ALA A 118 1.04 2.29 20.48
C ALA A 118 2.36 1.66 20.96
N ASP A 119 3.10 1.01 20.07
CA ASP A 119 4.44 0.50 20.36
C ASP A 119 5.47 1.63 20.35
N SER A 120 5.38 2.54 19.37
CA SER A 120 6.23 3.73 19.29
C SER A 120 6.09 4.63 20.52
N ASP A 121 4.86 4.90 20.97
CA ASP A 121 4.56 5.71 22.15
C ASP A 121 5.09 5.08 23.45
N ALA A 122 5.08 3.75 23.52
CA ALA A 122 5.57 2.99 24.66
C ALA A 122 7.09 2.68 24.59
N ASP A 123 7.77 3.13 23.54
CA ASP A 123 9.16 2.76 23.21
C ASP A 123 9.41 1.23 23.25
N ARG A 124 8.43 0.45 22.81
CA ARG A 124 8.42 -1.02 22.91
C ARG A 124 8.77 -1.64 21.56
N TYR A 125 9.83 -2.46 21.54
CA TYR A 125 10.29 -3.12 20.33
C TYR A 125 10.53 -4.62 20.53
N GLY A 126 9.89 -5.44 19.70
CA GLY A 126 10.10 -6.89 19.64
C GLY A 126 9.19 -7.73 20.53
N ASP A 127 8.31 -7.13 21.32
CA ASP A 127 7.30 -7.82 22.12
C ASP A 127 5.96 -7.96 21.38
N ALA A 128 5.22 -9.04 21.63
CA ALA A 128 3.91 -9.26 21.03
C ALA A 128 2.84 -8.34 21.62
N SER A 129 1.83 -8.03 20.81
CA SER A 129 0.60 -7.35 21.23
C SER A 129 -0.65 -8.09 20.78
N ASP A 130 -1.66 -8.13 21.65
CA ASP A 130 -2.98 -8.71 21.36
C ASP A 130 -3.95 -7.72 20.68
N LYS A 131 -3.54 -6.45 20.50
CA LYS A 131 -4.39 -5.44 19.85
C LYS A 131 -4.57 -5.79 18.37
N VAL A 132 -5.84 -5.87 17.95
CA VAL A 132 -6.23 -6.07 16.55
C VAL A 132 -7.31 -5.04 16.20
N TYR A 133 -7.14 -4.34 15.08
CA TYR A 133 -8.10 -3.38 14.54
C TYR A 133 -9.08 -4.08 13.57
N ASP A 134 -10.27 -3.52 13.38
CA ASP A 134 -11.33 -4.10 12.51
C ASP A 134 -11.94 -3.00 11.65
N ASP A 135 -11.90 -3.17 10.32
CA ASP A 135 -12.36 -2.15 9.37
C ASP A 135 -13.88 -2.13 9.17
N LEU A 136 -14.62 -3.08 9.75
CA LEU A 136 -16.06 -3.22 9.57
C LEU A 136 -16.83 -2.77 10.82
N ASP A 137 -16.71 -3.54 11.91
CA ASP A 137 -17.55 -3.34 13.10
C ASP A 137 -17.00 -2.25 14.03
N LYS A 138 -15.75 -1.83 13.82
CA LYS A 138 -15.01 -0.87 14.66
C LYS A 138 -14.20 0.13 13.84
N VAL A 139 -14.74 0.52 12.68
CA VAL A 139 -14.05 1.41 11.74
C VAL A 139 -13.67 2.76 12.38
N GLU A 140 -14.42 3.20 13.40
CA GLU A 140 -14.14 4.39 14.21
C GLU A 140 -12.80 4.30 14.97
N GLU A 141 -12.31 3.09 15.30
CA GLU A 141 -10.97 2.92 15.87
C GLU A 141 -9.87 3.23 14.85
N LEU A 142 -10.15 3.15 13.54
CA LEU A 142 -9.23 3.50 12.46
C LEU A 142 -9.38 4.98 12.06
N THR A 143 -10.62 5.46 11.92
CA THR A 143 -10.86 6.85 11.54
C THR A 143 -10.64 7.83 12.69
N GLY A 144 -10.53 7.34 13.93
CA GLY A 144 -10.23 8.10 15.15
C GLY A 144 -8.82 7.88 15.71
N LEU A 145 -7.85 7.40 14.92
CA LEU A 145 -6.47 7.22 15.37
C LEU A 145 -5.82 8.55 15.80
N PRO A 146 -4.85 8.54 16.74
CA PRO A 146 -4.19 9.75 17.23
C PRO A 146 -3.52 10.56 16.12
N ASP A 147 -3.57 11.89 16.20
CA ASP A 147 -3.02 12.80 15.17
C ASP A 147 -1.53 12.60 14.88
N HIS A 148 -0.76 12.13 15.87
CA HIS A 148 0.67 11.84 15.72
C HIS A 148 0.97 10.45 15.16
N ALA A 149 -0.05 9.62 14.95
CA ALA A 149 0.13 8.32 14.32
C ALA A 149 0.66 8.50 12.90
N PHE A 150 1.53 7.58 12.47
CA PHE A 150 2.16 7.64 11.16
C PHE A 150 1.11 7.68 10.03
N HIS A 151 1.32 8.48 8.97
CA HIS A 151 0.35 8.71 7.88
C HIS A 151 -0.95 9.45 8.23
N ARG A 152 -1.22 9.71 9.53
CA ARG A 152 -2.52 10.22 9.97
C ARG A 152 -2.86 11.59 9.40
N ASP A 153 -1.86 12.45 9.23
CA ASP A 153 -2.03 13.79 8.68
C ASP A 153 -2.61 13.75 7.25
N VAL A 154 -2.24 12.74 6.46
CA VAL A 154 -2.77 12.56 5.10
C VAL A 154 -4.11 11.82 5.10
N ASP A 155 -4.27 10.76 5.89
CA ASP A 155 -5.56 10.07 6.07
C ASP A 155 -6.67 11.06 6.46
N GLN A 156 -6.36 12.04 7.33
CA GLN A 156 -7.31 13.06 7.76
C GLN A 156 -7.75 13.97 6.61
N ILE A 157 -6.88 14.27 5.64
CA ILE A 157 -7.25 15.03 4.43
C ILE A 157 -8.27 14.24 3.60
N VAL A 158 -8.02 12.94 3.41
CA VAL A 158 -8.89 12.04 2.64
C VAL A 158 -10.26 11.86 3.32
N LEU A 159 -10.27 11.62 4.63
CA LEU A 159 -11.50 11.51 5.43
C LEU A 159 -12.30 12.82 5.40
N ASN A 160 -11.62 13.96 5.52
CA ASN A 160 -12.26 15.27 5.43
C ASN A 160 -12.87 15.53 4.04
N ALA A 161 -12.20 15.13 2.96
CA ALA A 161 -12.73 15.26 1.61
C ALA A 161 -14.02 14.46 1.44
N GLY A 162 -14.04 13.19 1.89
CA GLY A 162 -15.20 12.31 1.79
C GLY A 162 -16.36 12.64 2.72
N THR A 163 -16.11 13.37 3.82
CA THR A 163 -17.16 13.76 4.78
C THR A 163 -17.71 15.16 4.49
N LYS A 164 -16.85 16.16 4.24
CA LYS A 164 -17.29 17.55 3.95
C LYS A 164 -17.97 17.67 2.58
N ASN A 165 -17.52 16.89 1.59
CA ASN A 165 -18.06 16.89 0.24
C ASN A 165 -18.79 15.58 -0.09
N ALA A 166 -19.39 14.92 0.91
CA ALA A 166 -19.97 13.58 0.77
C ALA A 166 -20.98 13.42 -0.38
N ALA A 167 -21.62 14.52 -0.83
CA ALA A 167 -22.50 14.51 -1.99
C ALA A 167 -21.75 14.33 -3.32
N SER A 168 -20.59 14.96 -3.49
CA SER A 168 -19.84 15.01 -4.75
C SER A 168 -18.51 14.24 -4.74
N THR A 169 -18.03 13.82 -3.57
CA THR A 169 -16.73 13.15 -3.42
C THR A 169 -16.89 11.87 -2.61
N LYS A 170 -16.43 10.75 -3.16
CA LYS A 170 -16.47 9.43 -2.55
C LYS A 170 -15.04 8.96 -2.32
N THR A 171 -14.63 8.82 -1.07
CA THR A 171 -13.26 8.40 -0.74
C THR A 171 -13.22 6.98 -0.21
N ALA A 172 -12.20 6.22 -0.60
CA ALA A 172 -11.87 4.91 -0.06
C ALA A 172 -10.38 4.89 0.28
N ILE A 173 -10.05 4.78 1.57
CA ILE A 173 -8.70 4.56 2.06
C ILE A 173 -8.43 3.05 2.03
N VAL A 174 -7.47 2.63 1.23
CA VAL A 174 -6.95 1.27 1.19
C VAL A 174 -5.66 1.24 2.01
N CYS A 175 -5.67 0.53 3.12
CA CYS A 175 -4.63 0.49 4.14
C CYS A 175 -3.99 -0.92 4.18
N PRO A 176 -3.03 -1.22 3.30
CA PRO A 176 -2.36 -2.51 3.24
C PRO A 176 -1.28 -2.66 4.33
N PRO A 177 -0.99 -3.89 4.77
CA PRO A 177 0.08 -4.21 5.70
C PRO A 177 1.37 -4.52 4.95
N THR A 178 2.13 -5.54 5.37
CA THR A 178 3.32 -5.96 4.62
C THR A 178 2.91 -6.50 3.26
N ILE A 179 3.23 -5.74 2.21
CA ILE A 179 2.95 -6.11 0.82
C ILE A 179 4.11 -6.95 0.28
N TYR A 180 3.83 -8.06 -0.39
CA TYR A 180 4.86 -8.93 -0.98
C TYR A 180 4.44 -9.49 -2.34
N GLY A 181 5.38 -10.21 -2.97
CA GLY A 181 5.18 -10.85 -4.27
C GLY A 181 5.69 -10.00 -5.44
N PRO A 182 5.91 -10.62 -6.61
CA PRO A 182 6.45 -9.94 -7.79
C PRO A 182 5.42 -8.98 -8.40
N GLY A 183 5.76 -7.69 -8.45
CA GLY A 183 4.91 -6.68 -9.10
C GLY A 183 4.92 -6.81 -10.63
N ARG A 184 3.77 -6.55 -11.26
CA ARG A 184 3.53 -6.68 -12.71
C ARG A 184 3.54 -5.34 -13.45
N GLY A 185 3.79 -4.25 -12.73
CA GLY A 185 3.87 -2.91 -13.29
C GLY A 185 5.09 -2.70 -14.20
N PRO A 186 5.07 -1.66 -15.06
CA PRO A 186 6.05 -1.47 -16.12
C PRO A 186 7.44 -1.00 -15.65
N VAL A 187 7.61 -0.66 -14.37
CA VAL A 187 8.85 -0.05 -13.85
C VAL A 187 9.32 -0.71 -12.55
N SER A 188 8.59 -0.56 -11.44
CA SER A 188 9.00 -1.09 -10.13
C SER A 188 8.23 -2.36 -9.81
N GLY A 189 8.92 -3.51 -9.76
CA GLY A 189 8.35 -4.81 -9.37
C GLY A 189 8.70 -5.27 -7.95
N ARG A 190 9.51 -4.51 -7.22
CA ARG A 190 10.08 -4.88 -5.91
C ARG A 190 9.34 -4.21 -4.75
N SER A 191 9.01 -4.99 -3.71
CA SER A 191 8.48 -4.45 -2.44
C SER A 191 9.60 -3.92 -1.54
N ARG A 192 9.30 -3.62 -0.28
CA ARG A 192 10.24 -3.04 0.69
C ARG A 192 10.51 -3.93 1.90
N GLN A 193 9.57 -4.15 2.83
CA GLN A 193 9.91 -4.70 4.16
C GLN A 193 10.61 -6.08 4.13
N VAL A 194 9.97 -7.11 3.54
CA VAL A 194 10.56 -8.46 3.49
C VAL A 194 11.75 -8.53 2.52
N TYR A 195 11.79 -7.65 1.53
CA TYR A 195 12.88 -7.58 0.56
C TYR A 195 14.14 -6.96 1.19
N GLU A 196 14.01 -5.86 1.94
CA GLU A 196 15.12 -5.34 2.75
C GLU A 196 15.55 -6.32 3.84
N LEU A 197 14.61 -7.05 4.47
CA LEU A 197 14.94 -8.11 5.42
C LEU A 197 15.79 -9.21 4.77
N SER A 198 15.44 -9.61 3.54
CA SER A 198 16.16 -10.63 2.76
C SER A 198 17.54 -10.14 2.35
N LYS A 199 17.64 -8.93 1.80
CA LYS A 199 18.92 -8.27 1.47
C LYS A 199 19.85 -8.19 2.67
N ILE A 200 19.35 -7.73 3.82
CA ILE A 200 20.14 -7.62 5.05
C ILE A 200 20.58 -9.01 5.53
N THR A 201 19.69 -10.00 5.48
CA THR A 201 20.02 -11.38 5.85
C THR A 201 21.14 -11.95 5.00
N LEU A 202 21.11 -11.70 3.69
CA LEU A 202 22.15 -12.13 2.74
C LEU A 202 23.49 -11.42 3.00
N GLN A 203 23.47 -10.10 3.19
CA GLN A 203 24.68 -9.30 3.45
C GLN A 203 25.34 -9.67 4.77
N GLN A 204 24.56 -9.84 5.83
CA GLN A 204 25.07 -10.19 7.16
C GLN A 204 25.29 -11.69 7.34
N LYS A 205 24.79 -12.50 6.40
CA LYS A 205 24.76 -13.97 6.46
C LYS A 205 24.07 -14.52 7.72
N LYS A 206 23.16 -13.73 8.30
CA LYS A 206 22.45 -13.98 9.56
C LYS A 206 21.10 -13.28 9.56
N ALA A 207 20.12 -13.89 10.22
CA ALA A 207 18.78 -13.34 10.40
C ALA A 207 18.78 -12.17 11.42
N PRO A 208 18.39 -10.93 11.05
CA PRO A 208 18.24 -9.84 12.01
C PRO A 208 16.97 -10.02 12.86
N ILE A 209 17.07 -9.81 14.18
CA ILE A 209 15.96 -9.90 15.12
C ILE A 209 15.95 -8.67 16.03
N ILE A 210 14.81 -7.99 16.15
CA ILE A 210 14.65 -6.86 17.09
C ILE A 210 13.98 -7.34 18.36
N GLY A 211 14.56 -7.01 19.51
CA GLY A 211 14.04 -7.40 20.83
C GLY A 211 13.81 -8.91 20.96
N ALA A 212 12.63 -9.31 21.44
CA ALA A 212 12.24 -10.72 21.51
C ALA A 212 11.80 -11.32 20.15
N GLY A 213 11.64 -10.49 19.10
CA GLY A 213 11.21 -10.90 17.77
C GLY A 213 9.78 -11.44 17.68
N LYS A 214 8.90 -11.05 18.61
CA LYS A 214 7.53 -11.57 18.76
C LYS A 214 6.44 -10.65 18.21
N THR A 215 6.83 -9.56 17.58
CA THR A 215 5.95 -8.59 16.93
C THR A 215 5.23 -9.21 15.75
N LEU A 216 3.94 -8.88 15.61
CA LEU A 216 3.02 -9.48 14.65
C LEU A 216 2.56 -8.46 13.62
N TRP A 217 2.62 -8.85 12.35
CA TRP A 217 2.09 -8.06 11.23
C TRP A 217 1.20 -8.89 10.33
N ASN A 218 0.14 -8.27 9.83
CA ASN A 218 -0.55 -8.82 8.68
C ASN A 218 0.30 -8.72 7.41
N ASN A 219 -0.07 -9.50 6.39
CA ASN A 219 0.56 -9.42 5.07
C ASN A 219 -0.48 -9.57 3.95
N VAL A 220 -0.14 -9.09 2.76
CA VAL A 220 -0.96 -9.20 1.56
C VAL A 220 -0.09 -9.31 0.31
N HIS A 221 -0.46 -10.20 -0.60
CA HIS A 221 0.19 -10.28 -1.90
C HIS A 221 -0.22 -9.08 -2.77
N VAL A 222 0.72 -8.49 -3.51
CA VAL A 222 0.45 -7.28 -4.33
C VAL A 222 -0.64 -7.51 -5.38
N HIS A 223 -0.77 -8.73 -5.91
CA HIS A 223 -1.85 -9.06 -6.85
C HIS A 223 -3.23 -9.02 -6.20
N ASP A 224 -3.36 -9.54 -4.98
CA ASP A 224 -4.63 -9.50 -4.24
C ASP A 224 -5.00 -8.06 -3.84
N LEU A 225 -3.99 -7.25 -3.49
CA LEU A 225 -4.17 -5.81 -3.25
C LEU A 225 -4.66 -5.08 -4.51
N SER A 226 -4.06 -5.36 -5.67
CA SER A 226 -4.50 -4.78 -6.95
C SER A 226 -5.92 -5.21 -7.32
N ASP A 227 -6.31 -6.45 -7.02
CA ASP A 227 -7.69 -6.91 -7.22
C ASP A 227 -8.69 -6.09 -6.38
N LEU A 228 -8.31 -5.65 -5.16
CA LEU A 228 -9.14 -4.74 -4.37
C LEU A 228 -9.29 -3.35 -5.03
N PHE A 229 -8.21 -2.79 -5.57
CA PHE A 229 -8.29 -1.54 -6.35
C PHE A 229 -9.20 -1.67 -7.57
N VAL A 230 -9.14 -2.80 -8.27
CA VAL A 230 -10.04 -3.08 -9.40
C VAL A 230 -11.50 -3.13 -8.95
N LEU A 231 -11.81 -3.86 -7.88
CA LEU A 231 -13.18 -3.95 -7.36
C LEU A 231 -13.74 -2.58 -6.93
N LEU A 232 -12.94 -1.76 -6.26
CA LEU A 232 -13.32 -0.39 -5.89
C LEU A 232 -13.54 0.49 -7.13
N ALA A 233 -12.67 0.40 -8.13
CA ALA A 233 -12.79 1.17 -9.36
C ALA A 233 -14.03 0.76 -10.18
N GLU A 234 -14.34 -0.54 -10.26
CA GLU A 234 -15.57 -1.03 -10.90
C GLU A 234 -16.83 -0.58 -10.15
N THR A 235 -16.78 -0.60 -8.81
CA THR A 235 -17.88 -0.10 -7.97
C THR A 235 -18.13 1.38 -8.21
N ALA A 236 -17.05 2.18 -8.30
CA ALA A 236 -17.11 3.59 -8.65
C ALA A 236 -17.68 3.82 -10.06
N ALA A 237 -17.18 3.07 -11.06
CA ALA A 237 -17.65 3.16 -12.44
C ALA A 237 -19.13 2.78 -12.61
N ALA A 238 -19.65 1.90 -11.74
CA ALA A 238 -21.05 1.53 -11.68
C ALA A 238 -21.94 2.60 -10.99
N GLY A 239 -21.35 3.67 -10.45
CA GLY A 239 -22.07 4.71 -9.71
C GLY A 239 -22.62 4.24 -8.37
N ASN A 240 -22.10 3.15 -7.81
CA ASN A 240 -22.55 2.63 -6.53
C ASN A 240 -22.02 3.51 -5.41
N ASN A 241 -22.91 4.26 -4.76
CA ASN A 241 -22.62 5.22 -3.70
C ASN A 241 -22.93 4.70 -2.29
N ASP A 242 -22.87 3.37 -2.08
CA ASP A 242 -23.10 2.75 -0.78
C ASP A 242 -22.24 3.39 0.34
N PRO A 243 -22.83 3.95 1.41
CA PRO A 243 -22.08 4.54 2.51
C PRO A 243 -21.19 3.54 3.26
N GLU A 244 -21.37 2.23 3.08
CA GLU A 244 -20.46 1.22 3.62
C GLU A 244 -19.14 1.11 2.83
N LEU A 245 -19.04 1.72 1.65
CA LEU A 245 -17.86 1.67 0.80
C LEU A 245 -17.09 2.99 0.73
N TRP A 246 -17.72 4.10 1.11
CA TRP A 246 -17.20 5.44 0.83
C TRP A 246 -17.24 6.39 2.02
N GLY A 247 -16.36 7.38 2.01
CA GLY A 247 -16.35 8.49 2.98
C GLY A 247 -15.99 8.00 4.38
N GLU A 248 -16.82 8.33 5.36
CA GLU A 248 -16.58 8.02 6.78
C GLU A 248 -16.29 6.54 7.05
N LYS A 249 -16.96 5.62 6.34
CA LYS A 249 -16.74 4.18 6.49
C LYS A 249 -15.85 3.58 5.39
N GLY A 250 -15.45 4.38 4.40
CA GLY A 250 -14.59 3.95 3.30
C GLY A 250 -13.15 3.76 3.74
N TYR A 251 -12.91 2.94 4.76
CA TYR A 251 -11.60 2.56 5.26
C TYR A 251 -11.48 1.04 5.15
N PHE A 252 -10.51 0.57 4.38
CA PHE A 252 -10.32 -0.83 4.03
C PHE A 252 -8.95 -1.27 4.50
N LEU A 253 -8.91 -2.11 5.53
CA LEU A 253 -7.70 -2.90 5.75
C LEU A 253 -7.61 -3.91 4.60
N ALA A 254 -6.39 -4.26 4.18
CA ALA A 254 -6.18 -5.16 3.06
C ALA A 254 -5.18 -6.26 3.42
N GLU A 255 -5.62 -7.29 4.14
CA GLU A 255 -4.77 -8.41 4.57
C GLU A 255 -5.29 -9.77 4.10
N ASN A 256 -4.39 -10.74 3.95
CA ASN A 256 -4.72 -12.15 3.71
C ASN A 256 -3.74 -13.11 4.40
N GLY A 257 -3.25 -12.74 5.58
CA GLY A 257 -2.21 -13.48 6.28
C GLY A 257 -1.64 -12.70 7.45
N GLU A 258 -0.94 -13.41 8.34
CA GLU A 258 -0.25 -12.85 9.51
C GLU A 258 1.09 -13.58 9.71
N HIS A 259 2.11 -12.85 10.15
CA HIS A 259 3.42 -13.40 10.45
C HIS A 259 3.99 -12.79 11.74
N VAL A 260 4.91 -13.52 12.37
CA VAL A 260 5.75 -13.02 13.46
C VAL A 260 7.11 -12.63 12.86
N TRP A 261 7.57 -11.39 13.06
CA TRP A 261 8.78 -10.89 12.41
C TRP A 261 10.04 -11.71 12.69
N GLY A 262 10.21 -12.18 13.93
CA GLY A 262 11.36 -13.00 14.29
C GLY A 262 11.33 -14.39 13.65
N GLU A 263 10.14 -14.93 13.37
CA GLU A 263 9.97 -16.20 12.66
C GLU A 263 10.20 -16.01 11.16
N LEU A 264 9.63 -14.94 10.58
CA LEU A 264 9.83 -14.57 9.18
C LEU A 264 11.32 -14.34 8.86
N SER A 265 12.04 -13.62 9.73
CA SER A 265 13.48 -13.39 9.59
C SER A 265 14.30 -14.70 9.58
N LYS A 266 13.95 -15.64 10.46
CA LYS A 266 14.57 -16.97 10.48
C LYS A 266 14.21 -17.79 9.23
N ALA A 267 12.98 -17.69 8.75
CA ALA A 267 12.53 -18.37 7.54
C ALA A 267 13.27 -17.87 6.29
N VAL A 268 13.46 -16.55 6.18
CA VAL A 268 14.29 -15.92 5.13
C VAL A 268 15.73 -16.46 5.17
N ALA A 269 16.36 -16.52 6.35
CA ALA A 269 17.71 -17.06 6.49
C ALA A 269 17.77 -18.57 6.19
N ALA A 270 16.73 -19.33 6.52
CA ALA A 270 16.63 -20.75 6.19
C ALA A 270 16.56 -20.98 4.68
N GLU A 271 15.75 -20.23 3.94
CA GLU A 271 15.71 -20.31 2.47
C GLU A 271 17.05 -19.87 1.85
N ALA A 272 17.69 -18.83 2.37
CA ALA A 272 19.03 -18.42 1.92
C ALA A 272 20.11 -19.49 2.16
N ALA A 273 20.08 -20.17 3.31
CA ALA A 273 21.01 -21.25 3.62
C ALA A 273 20.76 -22.48 2.74
N LYS A 274 19.50 -22.83 2.51
CA LYS A 274 19.06 -23.92 1.64
C LYS A 274 19.48 -23.69 0.18
N ALA A 275 19.44 -22.44 -0.29
CA ALA A 275 19.94 -22.05 -1.61
C ALA A 275 21.47 -21.94 -1.70
N GLY A 276 22.19 -22.09 -0.58
CA GLY A 276 23.66 -22.01 -0.52
C GLY A 276 24.21 -20.58 -0.52
N TYR A 277 23.38 -19.56 -0.32
CA TYR A 277 23.79 -18.16 -0.32
C TYR A 277 24.44 -17.73 1.00
N ILE A 278 24.12 -18.41 2.10
CA ILE A 278 24.71 -18.19 3.44
C ILE A 278 25.08 -19.53 4.11
N PRO A 279 25.95 -19.54 5.15
CA PRO A 279 26.31 -20.76 5.86
C PRO A 279 25.11 -21.47 6.51
N SER A 280 25.18 -22.79 6.56
CA SER A 280 24.21 -23.65 7.25
C SER A 280 24.85 -24.30 8.49
N PRO A 281 24.17 -24.33 9.66
CA PRO A 281 22.84 -23.78 9.91
C PRO A 281 22.84 -22.25 9.99
N PRO A 282 21.75 -21.57 9.56
CA PRO A 282 21.66 -20.12 9.63
C PRO A 282 21.65 -19.65 11.09
N GLN A 283 22.36 -18.55 11.35
CA GLN A 283 22.37 -17.90 12.66
C GLN A 283 21.52 -16.64 12.65
N SER A 284 21.18 -16.14 13.85
CA SER A 284 20.54 -14.84 14.03
C SER A 284 21.49 -13.84 14.70
N PHE A 285 21.20 -12.56 14.58
CA PHE A 285 21.81 -11.50 15.38
C PHE A 285 20.75 -10.53 15.86
N SER A 286 20.99 -9.92 17.02
CA SER A 286 20.07 -8.95 17.62
C SER A 286 20.33 -7.55 17.10
N LEU A 287 19.27 -6.78 16.95
CA LEU A 287 19.27 -5.35 16.67
C LEU A 287 18.49 -4.62 17.77
N ASN A 288 19.02 -3.49 18.23
CA ASN A 288 18.21 -2.48 18.92
C ASN A 288 17.56 -1.51 17.91
N LYS A 289 16.66 -0.63 18.39
CA LYS A 289 15.91 0.31 17.52
C LYS A 289 16.83 1.26 16.72
N ASP A 290 17.92 1.74 17.32
CA ASP A 290 18.84 2.68 16.67
C ASP A 290 19.69 1.98 15.60
N GLU A 291 20.11 0.74 15.87
CA GLU A 291 20.82 -0.10 14.89
C GLU A 291 19.90 -0.47 13.72
N ALA A 292 18.66 -0.86 14.01
CA ALA A 292 17.66 -1.14 12.99
C ALA A 292 17.41 0.08 12.09
N PHE A 293 17.18 1.25 12.69
CA PHE A 293 16.95 2.48 11.93
C PHE A 293 18.17 2.88 11.08
N LYS A 294 19.39 2.70 11.58
CA LYS A 294 20.61 2.95 10.78
C LYS A 294 20.77 1.96 9.63
N LEU A 295 20.27 0.74 9.79
CA LEU A 295 20.46 -0.36 8.84
C LEU A 295 19.54 -0.23 7.63
N ALA A 296 18.25 0.06 7.85
CA ALA A 296 17.28 0.29 6.79
C ALA A 296 16.06 1.06 7.33
N ASP A 297 16.31 2.22 7.94
CA ASP A 297 15.30 3.23 8.32
C ASP A 297 14.04 2.66 9.00
N PHE A 298 12.87 3.18 8.66
CA PHE A 298 11.59 2.67 9.15
C PHE A 298 11.33 1.23 8.68
N GLN A 299 11.89 0.79 7.54
CA GLN A 299 11.70 -0.58 7.06
C GLN A 299 12.19 -1.59 8.09
N ALA A 300 13.41 -1.42 8.61
CA ALA A 300 13.95 -2.27 9.65
C ALA A 300 13.30 -2.02 11.01
N LEU A 301 13.03 -0.76 11.37
CA LEU A 301 12.37 -0.42 12.64
C LEU A 301 10.99 -1.11 12.76
N SER A 302 10.25 -1.18 11.65
CA SER A 302 8.92 -1.80 11.60
C SER A 302 8.90 -3.29 11.99
N TRP A 303 10.02 -4.00 11.86
CA TRP A 303 10.12 -5.39 12.32
C TRP A 303 10.00 -5.52 13.83
N GLY A 304 10.24 -4.44 14.57
CA GLY A 304 10.11 -4.38 16.02
C GLY A 304 8.74 -3.89 16.49
N LEU A 305 7.78 -3.60 15.61
CA LEU A 305 6.49 -3.01 15.97
C LEU A 305 5.35 -3.95 15.59
N ASN A 306 4.18 -3.83 16.21
CA ASN A 306 2.97 -4.62 15.92
C ASN A 306 2.03 -3.85 14.99
N SER A 307 1.47 -4.55 14.00
CA SER A 307 0.45 -4.00 13.09
C SER A 307 -0.55 -5.07 12.68
N ARG A 308 -1.70 -5.11 13.35
CA ARG A 308 -2.69 -6.17 13.17
C ARG A 308 -4.07 -5.59 12.93
N GLY A 309 -4.69 -6.00 11.84
CA GLY A 309 -6.00 -5.59 11.39
C GLY A 309 -6.79 -6.76 10.81
N LYS A 310 -8.11 -6.61 10.73
CA LYS A 310 -9.01 -7.56 10.06
C LYS A 310 -9.66 -6.86 8.87
N ALA A 311 -9.40 -7.37 7.66
CA ALA A 311 -9.94 -6.83 6.42
C ALA A 311 -11.33 -7.41 6.10
N ARG A 312 -12.36 -7.02 6.84
CA ARG A 312 -13.71 -7.60 6.73
C ARG A 312 -14.60 -6.82 5.76
N ARG A 313 -14.42 -5.51 5.63
CA ARG A 313 -15.26 -4.63 4.80
C ARG A 313 -15.18 -5.00 3.33
N ALA A 314 -13.98 -5.09 2.77
CA ALA A 314 -13.78 -5.48 1.37
C ALA A 314 -14.38 -6.86 1.05
N ARG A 315 -14.18 -7.84 1.94
CA ARG A 315 -14.74 -9.19 1.77
C ARG A 315 -16.26 -9.19 1.77
N LYS A 316 -16.87 -8.41 2.66
CA LYS A 316 -18.34 -8.34 2.82
C LYS A 316 -19.03 -7.61 1.68
N PHE A 317 -18.54 -6.43 1.30
CA PHE A 317 -19.27 -5.53 0.40
C PHE A 317 -18.78 -5.56 -1.06
N LEU A 318 -17.54 -6.02 -1.30
CA LEU A 318 -16.97 -6.11 -2.65
C LEU A 318 -16.78 -7.56 -3.11
N GLY A 319 -17.00 -8.54 -2.23
CA GLY A 319 -16.69 -9.94 -2.51
C GLY A 319 -15.19 -10.18 -2.72
N TRP A 320 -14.33 -9.31 -2.17
CA TRP A 320 -12.87 -9.45 -2.29
C TRP A 320 -12.43 -10.80 -1.72
N SER A 321 -11.82 -11.63 -2.56
CA SER A 321 -11.44 -13.01 -2.24
C SER A 321 -9.97 -13.22 -2.61
N PRO A 322 -9.04 -12.74 -1.77
CA PRO A 322 -7.60 -12.87 -2.01
C PRO A 322 -7.18 -14.35 -2.06
N LYS A 323 -6.34 -14.70 -3.03
CA LYS A 323 -6.03 -16.10 -3.40
C LYS A 323 -4.59 -16.32 -3.88
N ALA A 324 -3.77 -15.29 -3.87
CA ALA A 324 -2.37 -15.42 -4.27
C ALA A 324 -1.60 -16.32 -3.27
N PRO A 325 -0.39 -16.80 -3.64
CA PRO A 325 0.46 -17.57 -2.74
C PRO A 325 0.74 -16.83 -1.43
N SER A 326 0.94 -17.58 -0.35
CA SER A 326 1.27 -17.01 0.95
C SER A 326 2.68 -16.40 0.95
N LEU A 327 2.97 -15.57 1.95
CA LEU A 327 4.28 -14.94 2.11
C LEU A 327 5.40 -15.99 2.19
N GLU A 328 5.16 -17.07 2.94
CA GLU A 328 6.10 -18.20 3.09
C GLU A 328 6.37 -18.89 1.76
N GLN A 329 5.36 -19.04 0.91
CA GLN A 329 5.50 -19.65 -0.41
C GLN A 329 6.31 -18.77 -1.38
N GLU A 330 6.29 -17.45 -1.20
CA GLU A 330 7.04 -16.49 -2.00
C GLU A 330 8.50 -16.30 -1.52
N LEU A 331 8.85 -16.68 -0.28
CA LEU A 331 10.19 -16.47 0.28
C LEU A 331 11.35 -16.98 -0.59
N PRO A 332 11.30 -18.17 -1.21
CA PRO A 332 12.40 -18.64 -2.06
C PRO A 332 12.67 -17.68 -3.24
N GLY A 333 11.59 -17.19 -3.88
CA GLY A 333 11.69 -16.25 -4.99
C GLY A 333 12.19 -14.87 -4.54
N ILE A 334 11.73 -14.39 -3.39
CA ILE A 334 12.20 -13.12 -2.80
C ILE A 334 13.70 -13.21 -2.49
N VAL A 335 14.14 -14.27 -1.80
CA VAL A 335 15.55 -14.47 -1.43
C VAL A 335 16.44 -14.58 -2.66
N GLN A 336 16.01 -15.34 -3.68
CA GLN A 336 16.74 -15.45 -4.94
C GLN A 336 16.87 -14.09 -5.63
N ALA A 337 15.76 -13.36 -5.78
CA ALA A 337 15.76 -12.05 -6.43
C ALA A 337 16.68 -11.05 -5.72
N GLU A 338 16.70 -11.05 -4.38
CA GLU A 338 17.60 -10.19 -3.62
C GLU A 338 19.06 -10.62 -3.71
N TYR A 339 19.35 -11.91 -3.82
CA TYR A 339 20.71 -12.41 -4.02
C TYR A 339 21.26 -11.99 -5.39
N GLU A 340 20.44 -12.02 -6.45
CA GLU A 340 20.82 -11.61 -7.79
C GLU A 340 21.13 -10.10 -7.91
N LEU A 341 20.73 -9.29 -6.92
CA LEU A 341 20.99 -7.85 -6.84
C LEU A 341 22.26 -7.48 -6.06
N LEU A 342 22.93 -8.44 -5.39
CA LEU A 342 24.14 -8.23 -4.59
C LEU A 342 25.42 -8.33 -5.43
#